data_AF-A0A951PU14-F1
#
_entry.id   AF-A0A951PU14-F1
#
_cell.length_a   1.000
_cell.length_b   1.000
_cell.length_c   1.000
_cell.angle_alpha   90.00
_cell.angle_beta   90.00
_cell.angle_gamma   90.00
#
_symmetry.space_group_name_H-M   'P 1'
#
loop_
_entity.id
_entity.type
_entity.pdbx_description
1 polymer ?
#
loop_
_entity_poly.entity_id
_entity_poly.type
_entity_poly.pdbx_seq_one_letter_code
_entity_poly.pdbx_strand_id
1 'polypeptide(L)'
;MFVDSVSEILSRLCCTKSVKGIKASFLPQGSHQMKNGQCPKCSSHEVFCNTNRKFPSLNTITVGSGTSGDRYVPLDTYICGTCGYVESYVSRPSDLSYIKNEWTLLELPTSFTHSTEKHPVTANGAFSSEG
;
A
#
# COMPACT_ATOMS: atom_id res chain seq x y z
N MET A 1 -28.30 43.19 8.60
CA MET A 1 -27.99 43.83 7.31
C MET A 1 -26.48 43.77 7.16
N PHE A 2 -25.84 43.00 6.30
CA PHE A 2 -26.22 42.21 5.13
C PHE A 2 -25.31 40.97 5.13
N VAL A 3 -25.86 39.84 4.70
CA VAL A 3 -25.15 38.58 4.46
C VAL A 3 -24.53 38.65 3.06
N ASP A 4 -23.27 38.26 2.93
CA ASP A 4 -22.57 37.94 1.67
C ASP A 4 -21.31 37.14 2.08
N SER A 5 -20.87 36.05 1.46
CA SER A 5 -21.30 35.33 0.28
C SER A 5 -20.66 33.95 0.35
N VAL A 6 -21.49 32.91 0.48
CA VAL A 6 -21.10 31.50 0.32
C VAL A 6 -21.05 31.18 -1.18
N SER A 7 -20.00 31.59 -1.90
CA SER A 7 -19.87 31.20 -3.32
C SER A 7 -18.46 31.09 -3.92
N GLU A 8 -17.38 30.99 -3.13
CA GLU A 8 -16.02 30.95 -3.70
C GLU A 8 -15.08 29.83 -3.20
N ILE A 9 -15.59 28.64 -2.85
CA ILE A 9 -14.76 27.43 -2.63
C ILE A 9 -15.34 26.21 -3.37
N LEU A 10 -15.64 26.38 -4.66
CA LEU A 10 -15.91 25.27 -5.59
C LEU A 10 -14.95 25.30 -6.77
N SER A 11 -13.66 25.50 -6.50
CA SER A 11 -12.63 25.46 -7.53
C SER A 11 -11.39 24.74 -7.04
N ARG A 12 -11.42 23.40 -7.12
CA ARG A 12 -10.45 22.56 -7.85
C ARG A 12 -10.64 21.10 -7.47
N LEU A 13 -11.25 20.38 -8.42
CA LEU A 13 -11.65 18.98 -8.40
C LEU A 13 -10.59 18.06 -7.78
N CYS A 14 -10.90 17.52 -6.60
CA CYS A 14 -10.40 16.20 -6.22
C CYS A 14 -11.42 15.17 -6.73
N CYS A 15 -11.14 14.61 -7.90
CA CYS A 15 -11.70 13.36 -8.43
C CYS A 15 -13.22 13.14 -8.27
N THR A 16 -14.04 13.81 -9.09
CA THR A 16 -15.45 13.42 -9.27
C THR A 16 -15.77 13.19 -10.74
N LYS A 17 -15.79 11.92 -11.18
CA LYS A 17 -16.80 11.40 -12.12
C LYS A 17 -17.07 9.93 -11.82
N SER A 18 -18.24 9.69 -11.20
CA SER A 18 -18.92 8.40 -11.16
C SER A 18 -19.17 7.91 -12.59
N VAL A 19 -18.53 6.82 -13.00
CA VAL A 19 -18.81 6.16 -14.29
C VAL A 19 -19.71 4.95 -14.03
N LYS A 20 -20.98 5.07 -14.41
CA LYS A 20 -21.87 3.91 -14.54
C LYS A 20 -21.44 3.10 -15.76
N GLY A 21 -21.10 1.84 -15.53
CA GLY A 21 -21.03 0.81 -16.57
C GLY A 21 -19.69 0.73 -17.31
N ILE A 22 -18.72 0.03 -16.72
CA ILE A 22 -17.65 -0.62 -17.49
C ILE A 22 -17.58 -2.06 -17.00
N LYS A 23 -17.75 -3.02 -17.94
CA LYS A 23 -17.49 -4.43 -17.71
C LYS A 23 -16.05 -4.55 -17.21
N ALA A 24 -15.86 -5.21 -16.07
CA ALA A 24 -14.55 -5.49 -15.50
C ALA A 24 -13.74 -6.39 -16.45
N SER A 25 -13.06 -5.80 -17.42
CA SER A 25 -12.00 -6.45 -18.17
C SER A 25 -10.74 -6.39 -17.30
N PHE A 26 -10.37 -7.57 -16.81
CA PHE A 26 -9.07 -7.98 -16.28
C PHE A 26 -7.97 -6.91 -16.39
N LEU A 27 -7.79 -6.13 -15.33
CA LEU A 27 -6.59 -5.31 -15.17
C LEU A 27 -5.46 -6.26 -14.72
N PRO A 28 -4.25 -6.14 -15.32
CA PRO A 28 -3.12 -6.99 -14.95
C PRO A 28 -2.85 -6.86 -13.44
N GLN A 29 -2.76 -8.02 -12.79
CA GLN A 29 -2.51 -8.20 -11.37
C GLN A 29 -1.19 -7.50 -11.01
N GLY A 30 -1.26 -6.28 -10.49
CA GLY A 30 -0.03 -5.51 -10.25
C GLY A 30 -0.12 -4.16 -9.53
N SER A 31 -1.28 -3.54 -9.31
CA SER A 31 -1.32 -2.34 -8.44
C SER A 31 -2.69 -2.07 -7.80
N HIS A 32 -3.06 -2.92 -6.84
CA HIS A 32 -4.08 -2.59 -5.83
C HIS A 32 -3.49 -1.60 -4.81
N GLN A 33 -3.15 -0.39 -5.26
CA GLN A 33 -2.65 0.67 -4.39
C GLN A 33 -3.69 1.78 -4.33
N MET A 34 -3.84 2.41 -3.17
CA MET A 34 -4.79 3.52 -3.00
C MET A 34 -4.49 4.71 -3.93
N LYS A 35 -3.30 4.74 -4.54
CA LYS A 35 -2.94 5.64 -5.64
C LYS A 35 -3.86 5.57 -6.86
N ASN A 36 -4.49 4.42 -7.11
CA ASN A 36 -5.46 4.22 -8.19
C ASN A 36 -6.91 4.49 -7.74
N GLY A 37 -7.10 5.00 -6.51
CA GLY A 37 -8.42 5.34 -5.98
C GLY A 37 -9.21 4.14 -5.44
N GLN A 38 -8.59 2.96 -5.26
CA GLN A 38 -9.25 1.78 -4.69
C GLN A 38 -8.54 1.30 -3.43
N CYS A 39 -9.31 1.05 -2.36
CA CYS A 39 -8.79 0.47 -1.13
C CYS A 39 -8.48 -1.03 -1.30
N PRO A 40 -7.26 -1.50 -1.01
CA PRO A 40 -6.92 -2.92 -1.13
C PRO A 40 -7.58 -3.79 -0.06
N LYS A 41 -8.04 -3.20 1.05
CA LYS A 41 -8.64 -3.92 2.18
C LYS A 41 -10.13 -4.24 1.97
N CYS A 42 -10.90 -3.30 1.43
CA CYS A 42 -12.36 -3.42 1.30
C CYS A 42 -12.89 -3.17 -0.12
N SER A 43 -12.01 -2.91 -1.08
CA SER A 43 -12.34 -2.60 -2.49
C SER A 43 -13.17 -1.34 -2.71
N SER A 44 -13.45 -0.55 -1.66
CA SER A 44 -14.12 0.75 -1.76
C SER A 44 -13.30 1.72 -2.60
N HIS A 45 -14.01 2.60 -3.32
CA HIS A 45 -13.42 3.69 -4.10
C HIS A 45 -13.45 5.03 -3.34
N GLU A 46 -13.92 5.03 -2.11
CA GLU A 46 -13.90 6.19 -1.22
C GLU A 46 -12.49 6.34 -0.62
N VAL A 47 -11.59 6.88 -1.42
CA VAL A 47 -10.18 7.09 -1.06
C VAL A 47 -9.86 8.59 -1.08
N PHE A 48 -9.41 9.10 0.06
CA PHE A 48 -8.93 10.47 0.22
C PHE A 48 -7.41 10.50 0.25
N CYS A 49 -6.80 11.54 -0.32
CA CYS A 49 -5.35 11.75 -0.25
C CYS A 49 -5.01 13.18 0.14
N ASN A 50 -3.81 13.37 0.69
CA ASN A 50 -3.32 14.68 1.14
C ASN A 50 -2.02 15.07 0.43
N THR A 51 -1.93 14.85 -0.90
CA THR A 51 -0.72 15.11 -1.71
C THR A 51 -0.45 16.59 -1.97
N ASN A 52 -1.45 17.47 -1.90
CA ASN A 52 -1.31 18.90 -2.20
C ASN A 52 -1.30 19.77 -0.92
N ARG A 53 -0.26 19.62 -0.08
CA ARG A 53 -0.15 20.37 1.18
C ARG A 53 0.61 21.67 1.03
N LYS A 54 0.10 22.72 1.69
CA LYS A 54 0.81 23.98 1.89
C LYS A 54 2.01 23.84 2.84
N PHE A 55 1.96 22.89 3.77
CA PHE A 55 3.00 22.64 4.79
C PHE A 55 3.39 21.14 4.84
N PRO A 56 4.39 20.71 4.06
CA PRO A 56 4.82 19.31 4.01
C PRO A 56 5.37 18.77 5.35
N SER A 57 5.87 19.66 6.22
CA SER A 57 6.52 19.32 7.49
C SER A 57 5.61 18.67 8.53
N LEU A 58 4.29 18.77 8.38
CA LEU A 58 3.32 18.28 9.38
C LEU A 58 3.01 16.77 9.28
N ASN A 59 3.50 16.09 8.24
CA ASN A 59 3.36 14.64 8.11
C ASN A 59 4.62 14.08 7.45
N THR A 60 5.57 13.72 8.32
CA THR A 60 6.91 13.27 7.99
C THR A 60 7.28 12.03 8.79
N ILE A 61 8.28 11.29 8.31
CA ILE A 61 8.97 10.25 9.09
C ILE A 61 10.44 10.61 9.25
N THR A 62 11.01 10.20 10.37
CA THR A 62 12.46 10.25 10.57
C THR A 62 13.10 9.10 9.79
N VAL A 63 14.04 9.42 8.89
CA VAL A 63 14.75 8.42 8.08
C VAL A 63 16.22 8.28 8.41
N GLY A 64 16.74 9.15 9.26
CA GLY A 64 18.13 9.10 9.70
C GLY A 64 18.33 10.04 10.87
N SER A 65 19.33 9.75 11.69
CA SER A 65 19.79 10.60 12.78
C SER A 65 21.30 10.74 12.64
N GLY A 66 21.79 11.97 12.55
CA GLY A 66 23.20 12.27 12.36
C GLY A 66 23.71 13.32 13.35
N THR A 67 25.00 13.61 13.30
CA THR A 67 25.65 14.62 14.17
C THR A 67 25.08 16.03 13.97
N SER A 68 24.47 16.30 12.82
CA SER A 68 23.81 17.56 12.48
C SER A 68 22.29 17.57 12.74
N GLY A 69 21.76 16.53 13.38
CA GLY A 69 20.34 16.39 13.73
C GLY A 69 19.60 15.31 12.93
N ASP A 70 18.30 15.21 13.18
CA ASP A 70 17.42 14.24 12.54
C ASP A 70 17.01 14.65 11.13
N ARG A 71 16.96 13.68 10.22
CA ARG A 71 16.47 13.85 8.86
C ARG A 71 15.02 13.40 8.75
N TYR A 72 14.16 14.33 8.33
CA TYR A 72 12.73 14.11 8.14
C TYR A 72 12.34 14.08 6.66
N VAL A 73 11.43 13.18 6.31
CA VAL A 73 10.95 12.97 4.94
C VAL A 73 9.44 13.13 4.90
N PRO A 74 8.90 14.00 4.03
CA PRO A 74 7.45 14.13 3.89
C PRO A 74 6.84 12.88 3.27
N LEU A 75 5.69 12.50 3.80
CA LEU A 75 4.87 11.41 3.29
C LEU A 75 3.63 11.95 2.59
N ASP A 76 3.10 11.23 1.61
CA ASP A 76 1.76 11.33 1.06
C ASP A 76 0.92 10.21 1.67
N THR A 77 -0.22 10.55 2.26
CA THR A 77 -1.08 9.61 2.96
C THR A 77 -2.40 9.49 2.23
N TYR A 78 -2.85 8.25 2.09
CA TYR A 78 -4.12 7.86 1.49
C TYR A 78 -4.95 7.17 2.56
N ILE A 79 -6.22 7.57 2.70
CA ILE A 79 -7.14 7.06 3.72
C ILE A 79 -8.43 6.58 3.05
N CYS A 80 -8.87 5.37 3.39
CA CYS A 80 -10.17 4.86 2.96
C CYS A 80 -11.26 5.41 3.89
N GLY A 81 -12.22 6.15 3.33
CA GLY A 81 -13.36 6.69 4.10
C GLY A 81 -14.29 5.61 4.65
N THR A 82 -14.34 4.45 3.98
CA THR A 82 -15.27 3.38 4.34
C THR A 82 -14.74 2.48 5.48
N CYS A 83 -13.46 2.10 5.44
CA CYS A 83 -12.90 1.12 6.40
C CYS A 83 -11.72 1.64 7.24
N GLY A 84 -11.31 2.89 7.04
CA GLY A 84 -10.22 3.52 7.79
C GLY A 84 -8.82 2.99 7.46
N TYR A 85 -8.66 2.14 6.43
CA TYR A 85 -7.33 1.68 6.01
C TYR A 85 -6.48 2.84 5.48
N VAL A 86 -5.19 2.83 5.82
CA VAL A 86 -4.25 3.92 5.51
C VAL A 86 -3.00 3.38 4.83
N GLU A 87 -2.59 4.04 3.76
CA GLU A 87 -1.27 3.87 3.12
C GLU A 87 -0.51 5.18 3.17
N SER A 88 0.81 5.12 3.41
CA SER A 88 1.68 6.29 3.32
C SER A 88 2.89 6.02 2.43
N TYR A 89 3.24 7.02 1.63
CA TYR A 89 4.27 6.95 0.59
C TYR A 89 5.24 8.10 0.76
N VAL A 90 6.55 7.90 0.53
CA VAL A 90 7.50 9.01 0.48
C VAL A 90 7.15 9.94 -0.69
N SER A 91 6.91 11.22 -0.41
CA SER A 91 6.44 12.18 -1.43
C SER A 91 7.54 12.60 -2.42
N ARG A 92 8.80 12.62 -1.98
CA ARG A 92 9.92 13.15 -2.78
C ARG A 92 10.85 12.03 -3.27
N PRO A 93 11.06 11.89 -4.59
CA PRO A 93 11.96 10.88 -5.14
C PRO A 93 13.40 10.96 -4.62
N SER A 94 13.90 12.16 -4.34
CA SER A 94 15.26 12.37 -3.81
C SER A 94 15.48 11.73 -2.43
N ASP A 95 14.43 11.64 -1.60
CA ASP A 95 14.54 11.01 -0.29
C ASP A 95 14.55 9.48 -0.38
N LEU A 96 13.99 8.90 -1.44
CA LEU A 96 14.11 7.46 -1.70
C LEU A 96 15.55 7.06 -1.97
N SER A 97 16.32 7.91 -2.66
CA SER A 97 17.76 7.67 -2.89
C SER A 97 18.53 7.63 -1.56
N TYR A 98 18.22 8.54 -0.63
CA TYR A 98 18.82 8.53 0.70
C TYR A 98 18.48 7.24 1.45
N ILE A 99 17.19 6.85 1.51
CA ILE A 99 16.74 5.63 2.19
C ILE A 99 17.47 4.41 1.64
N LYS A 100 17.60 4.28 0.32
CA LYS A 100 18.30 3.15 -0.31
C LYS A 100 19.78 3.06 0.04
N ASN A 101 20.42 4.19 0.31
CA ASN A 101 21.84 4.23 0.65
C ASN A 101 22.09 3.93 2.13
N GLU A 102 21.17 4.35 3.01
CA GLU A 102 21.39 4.31 4.46
C GLU A 102 20.69 3.14 5.15
N TRP A 103 19.57 2.65 4.62
CA TRP A 103 18.82 1.56 5.24
C TRP A 103 19.24 0.20 4.70
N THR A 104 19.29 -0.79 5.58
CA THR A 104 19.54 -2.18 5.17
C THR A 104 18.36 -2.72 4.38
N LEU A 105 18.61 -3.17 3.16
CA LEU A 105 17.64 -3.94 2.38
C LEU A 105 17.47 -5.33 2.99
N LEU A 106 16.23 -5.71 3.30
CA LEU A 106 15.92 -7.07 3.75
C LEU A 106 15.73 -7.98 2.52
N GLU A 107 16.53 -9.04 2.43
CA GLU A 107 16.29 -10.12 1.47
C GLU A 107 15.18 -11.04 2.02
N LEU A 108 14.18 -11.35 1.19
CA LEU A 108 13.14 -12.30 1.56
C LEU A 108 13.73 -13.71 1.56
N PRO A 109 13.38 -14.57 2.54
CA PRO A 109 13.83 -15.94 2.57
C PRO A 109 13.37 -16.69 1.31
N THR A 110 14.34 -17.15 0.52
CA THR A 110 14.13 -17.99 -0.67
C THR A 110 13.85 -19.43 -0.25
N SER A 111 12.75 -19.69 0.44
CA SER A 111 12.37 -21.07 0.80
C SER A 111 10.93 -21.39 0.43
N PHE A 112 10.71 -21.67 -0.85
CA PHE A 112 9.69 -22.61 -1.31
C PHE A 112 10.28 -23.52 -2.40
N THR A 113 11.30 -24.30 -2.05
CA THR A 113 11.52 -25.56 -2.77
C THR A 113 10.40 -26.50 -2.35
N HIS A 114 9.50 -26.74 -3.29
CA HIS A 114 8.46 -27.76 -3.22
C HIS A 114 9.14 -29.13 -3.02
N SER A 115 9.31 -29.57 -1.78
CA SER A 115 9.62 -30.97 -1.50
C SER A 115 8.39 -31.79 -1.82
N THR A 116 8.27 -32.24 -3.07
CA THR A 116 7.52 -33.45 -3.39
C THR A 116 8.30 -34.64 -2.85
N GLU A 117 8.29 -34.83 -1.54
CA GLU A 117 8.64 -36.12 -0.98
C GLU A 117 7.39 -36.99 -1.06
N LYS A 118 7.40 -37.88 -2.06
CA LYS A 118 6.46 -38.99 -2.19
C LYS A 118 6.46 -39.76 -0.87
N HIS A 119 5.33 -39.78 -0.18
CA HIS A 119 5.03 -40.87 0.75
C HIS A 119 5.05 -42.20 -0.04
N PRO A 120 5.90 -43.18 0.32
CA PRO A 120 5.68 -44.53 -0.14
C PRO A 120 4.43 -45.08 0.56
N VAL A 121 3.37 -45.27 -0.21
CA VAL A 121 2.30 -46.21 0.15
C VAL A 121 2.91 -47.60 0.06
N THR A 122 3.16 -48.23 1.20
CA THR A 122 3.37 -49.68 1.24
C THR A 122 2.16 -50.32 1.90
N ALA A 123 1.21 -50.71 1.04
CA ALA A 123 0.24 -51.73 1.38
C ALA A 123 0.98 -53.08 1.44
N ASN A 124 0.79 -53.83 2.53
CA ASN A 124 0.25 -55.20 2.52
C ASN A 124 0.69 -55.95 3.78
N GLY A 125 -0.32 -56.44 4.51
CA GLY A 125 -0.15 -57.49 5.50
C GLY A 125 -0.07 -58.87 4.85
N ALA A 126 0.56 -59.80 5.56
CA ALA A 126 0.32 -61.25 5.59
C ALA A 126 1.31 -61.77 6.66
N PHE A 127 0.84 -62.14 7.86
CA PHE A 127 0.28 -63.44 8.21
C PHE A 127 1.33 -64.57 8.27
N SER A 128 1.34 -65.21 9.42
CA SER A 128 2.23 -66.24 9.96
C SER A 128 2.37 -67.51 9.11
N SER A 129 3.53 -68.17 9.24
CA SER A 129 3.69 -69.62 9.54
C SER A 129 5.20 -69.93 9.67
N GLU A 130 5.66 -70.35 10.84
CA GLU A 130 5.91 -71.74 11.30
C GLU A 130 7.33 -72.24 10.97
N GLY A 131 8.01 -72.81 11.98
CA GLY A 131 9.27 -73.55 11.85
C GLY A 131 10.27 -73.27 12.94
#